data_AF-A0A3B1E0C9-F1
#
_entry.id   AF-A0A3B1E0C9-F1
#
_cell.length_a   1.000
_cell.length_b   1.000
_cell.length_c   1.000
_cell.angle_alpha   90.00
_cell.angle_beta   90.00
_cell.angle_gamma   90.00
#
_symmetry.space_group_name_H-M   'P 1'
#
loop_
_entity.id
_entity.type
_entity.pdbx_description
1 polymer ?
#
loop_
_entity_poly.entity_id
_entity_poly.type
_entity_poly.pdbx_seq_one_letter_code
_entity_poly.pdbx_strand_id
1 'polypeptide(L)'
;SYLGDAVAGLNTVSNKQNKGYGLRGSFKIVKKSNNMDFYFEPFIRYWNIEDSEISTLTYNGVAVGFGLEPNNNSTEYGIKLGATF
;
A
#
# COMPACT_ATOMS: atom_id res chain seq x y z
N SER A 1 -6.92 10.67 10.08
CA SER A 1 -7.19 11.07 11.48
C SER A 1 -6.10 10.50 12.35
N TYR A 2 -5.42 11.32 13.14
CA TYR A 2 -4.32 10.86 14.01
C TYR A 2 -4.83 10.73 15.45
N LEU A 3 -4.21 9.85 16.25
CA LEU A 3 -4.60 9.63 17.65
C LEU A 3 -4.44 10.90 18.52
N GLY A 4 -3.53 11.81 18.15
CA GLY A 4 -3.37 13.12 18.80
C GLY A 4 -4.54 14.09 18.61
N ASP A 5 -5.43 13.83 17.64
CA ASP A 5 -6.65 14.64 17.44
C ASP A 5 -7.76 14.28 18.45
N ALA A 6 -7.68 13.10 19.08
CA ALA A 6 -8.70 12.61 20.01
C ALA A 6 -8.36 12.84 21.49
N VAL A 7 -7.07 12.90 21.85
CA VAL A 7 -6.60 13.13 23.23
C VAL A 7 -5.38 14.06 23.22
N ALA A 8 -5.56 15.28 23.75
CA ALA A 8 -4.49 16.26 23.90
C ALA A 8 -3.36 15.73 24.79
N GLY A 9 -2.11 15.79 24.32
CA GLY A 9 -0.92 15.36 25.04
C GLY A 9 -0.28 14.05 24.57
N LEU A 10 -0.93 13.31 23.66
CA LEU A 10 -0.34 12.15 22.97
C LEU A 10 0.52 12.59 21.79
N ASN A 11 1.67 11.93 21.62
CA ASN A 11 2.51 12.11 20.44
C ASN A 11 1.85 11.54 19.17
N THR A 12 2.12 12.14 18.02
CA THR A 12 1.77 11.54 16.73
C THR A 12 2.65 10.31 16.50
N VAL A 13 2.08 9.13 16.68
CA VAL A 13 2.75 7.87 16.33
C VAL A 13 2.84 7.78 14.82
N SER A 14 4.04 8.02 14.28
CA SER A 14 4.35 7.76 12.88
C SER A 14 4.88 6.33 12.78
N ASN A 15 4.04 5.42 12.28
CA ASN A 15 4.43 4.04 12.11
C ASN A 15 5.13 3.86 10.77
N LYS A 16 6.46 4.00 10.76
CA LYS A 16 7.24 3.86 9.53
C LYS A 16 7.42 2.38 9.20
N GLN A 17 6.73 1.93 8.17
CA GLN A 17 6.93 0.62 7.56
C GLN A 17 7.98 0.76 6.45
N ASN A 18 9.21 0.30 6.72
CA ASN A 18 10.36 0.48 5.83
C ASN A 18 10.73 -0.79 5.04
N LYS A 19 10.01 -1.90 5.26
CA LYS A 19 10.34 -3.22 4.69
C LYS A 19 9.11 -3.90 4.10
N GLY A 20 9.32 -4.51 2.95
CA GLY A 20 8.29 -5.22 2.21
C GLY A 20 8.72 -5.48 0.77
N TYR A 21 7.94 -6.27 0.06
CA TYR A 21 8.15 -6.53 -1.36
C TYR A 21 6.81 -6.56 -2.10
N GLY A 22 6.87 -6.22 -3.39
CA GLY A 22 5.74 -6.26 -4.30
C GLY A 22 6.04 -7.12 -5.51
N LEU A 23 5.06 -7.91 -5.95
CA LEU A 23 5.11 -8.68 -7.19
C LEU A 23 3.98 -8.20 -8.11
N ARG A 24 4.28 -8.09 -9.41
CA ARG A 24 3.27 -7.79 -10.43
C ARG A 24 3.42 -8.75 -11.60
N GLY A 25 2.31 -9.39 -11.97
CA GLY A 25 2.17 -10.14 -13.20
C GLY A 25 1.09 -9.52 -14.09
N SER A 26 1.29 -9.51 -15.40
CA SER A 26 0.23 -9.16 -16.34
C SER A 26 0.39 -9.86 -17.69
N PHE A 27 -0.73 -10.08 -18.37
CA PHE A 27 -0.78 -10.65 -19.70
C PHE A 27 -1.43 -9.66 -20.65
N LYS A 28 -0.68 -9.07 -21.57
CA LYS A 28 -1.20 -8.08 -22.54
C LYS A 28 -1.53 -8.75 -23.87
N ILE A 29 -2.79 -8.70 -24.26
CA ILE A 29 -3.30 -9.14 -25.56
C ILE A 29 -3.56 -7.90 -26.40
N VAL A 30 -2.97 -7.82 -27.60
CA VAL A 30 -3.14 -6.68 -28.51
C VAL A 30 -3.78 -7.16 -29.81
N LYS A 31 -4.88 -6.52 -30.18
CA LYS A 31 -5.54 -6.66 -31.49
C LYS A 31 -5.08 -5.50 -32.36
N LYS A 32 -4.22 -5.78 -33.33
CA LYS A 32 -3.77 -4.78 -34.30
C LYS A 32 -4.84 -4.50 -35.36
N SER A 33 -5.02 -3.23 -35.70
CA SER A 33 -5.97 -2.78 -36.74
C SER A 33 -5.38 -1.56 -37.47
N ASN A 34 -5.76 -1.34 -38.74
CA ASN A 34 -5.10 -0.34 -39.60
C ASN A 34 -5.04 1.08 -39.01
N ASN A 35 -6.05 1.47 -38.22
CA ASN A 35 -6.17 2.84 -37.70
C ASN A 35 -6.18 2.90 -36.17
N MET A 36 -6.23 1.75 -35.48
CA MET A 36 -6.35 1.70 -34.03
C MET A 36 -6.04 0.31 -33.48
N ASP A 37 -5.07 0.23 -32.57
CA ASP A 37 -4.73 -0.99 -31.85
C ASP A 37 -5.51 -1.04 -30.54
N PHE A 38 -6.20 -2.15 -30.30
CA PHE A 38 -6.88 -2.39 -29.02
C PHE A 38 -6.05 -3.31 -28.14
N TYR A 39 -6.07 -3.10 -26.84
CA TYR A 39 -5.45 -4.02 -25.90
C TYR A 39 -6.34 -4.36 -24.70
N PHE A 40 -6.12 -5.58 -24.23
CA PHE A 40 -6.72 -6.18 -23.04
C PHE A 40 -5.57 -6.72 -22.18
N GLU A 41 -5.43 -6.25 -20.95
CA GLU A 41 -4.34 -6.63 -20.04
C GLU A 41 -4.88 -6.96 -18.63
N PRO A 42 -5.25 -8.22 -18.35
CA PRO A 42 -5.42 -8.72 -16.99
C PRO A 42 -4.09 -8.63 -16.24
N PHE A 43 -4.17 -8.21 -14.98
CA PHE A 43 -3.02 -8.11 -14.10
C PHE A 43 -3.36 -8.56 -12.69
N ILE A 44 -2.32 -9.05 -12.01
CA ILE A 44 -2.31 -9.33 -10.58
C ILE A 44 -1.18 -8.54 -9.95
N ARG A 45 -1.44 -7.94 -8.79
CA ARG A 45 -0.42 -7.32 -7.93
C ARG A 45 -0.52 -7.93 -6.55
N TYR A 46 0.63 -8.22 -5.99
CA TYR A 46 0.76 -8.71 -4.62
C TYR A 46 1.70 -7.78 -3.88
N TRP A 47 1.32 -7.41 -2.66
CA TRP A 47 2.14 -6.64 -1.75
C TRP A 47 2.24 -7.40 -0.44
N ASN A 48 3.45 -7.53 0.07
CA ASN A 48 3.73 -8.01 1.41
C ASN A 48 4.54 -6.91 2.11
N ILE A 49 3.94 -6.33 3.15
CA ILE A 49 4.55 -5.28 3.96
C ILE A 49 4.81 -5.90 5.33
N GLU A 50 6.08 -5.85 5.75
CA GLU A 50 6.49 -6.38 7.05
C GLU A 50 5.97 -5.49 8.19
N ASP A 51 6.08 -6.00 9.42
CA ASP A 51 5.73 -5.23 10.62
C ASP A 51 6.45 -3.87 10.61
N SER A 52 5.76 -2.86 11.11
CA SER A 52 6.35 -1.53 11.27
C SER A 52 7.40 -1.50 12.39
N GLU A 53 8.23 -0.46 12.40
CA GLU A 53 9.13 -0.23 13.54
C GLU A 53 8.33 0.04 14.82
N ILE A 54 8.78 -0.53 15.94
CA ILE A 54 8.17 -0.30 17.25
C ILE A 54 8.27 1.19 17.58
N SER A 55 7.12 1.84 17.70
CA SER A 55 7.04 3.26 18.01
C SER A 55 6.64 3.46 19.46
N THR A 56 7.42 4.23 20.22
CA THR A 56 7.09 4.56 21.62
C THR A 56 5.96 5.59 21.67
N LEU A 57 4.88 5.23 22.35
CA LEU A 57 3.79 6.14 22.71
C LEU A 57 4.21 6.95 23.93
N THR A 58 4.21 8.27 23.82
CA THR A 58 4.50 9.19 24.92
C THR A 58 3.29 10.07 25.20
N TYR A 59 2.99 10.26 26.49
CA TYR A 59 2.01 11.21 26.98
C TYR A 59 2.74 12.27 27.81
N ASN A 60 2.72 13.53 27.37
CA ASN A 60 3.47 14.63 28.00
C ASN A 60 4.97 14.31 28.23
N GLY A 61 5.61 13.61 27.27
CA GLY A 61 7.03 13.24 27.35
C GLY A 61 7.35 11.99 28.18
N VAL A 62 6.35 11.39 28.84
CA VAL A 62 6.49 10.12 29.58
C VAL A 62 6.07 8.96 28.68
N ALA A 63 6.89 7.92 28.58
CA ALA A 63 6.53 6.71 27.83
C ALA A 63 5.35 6.00 28.51
N VAL A 64 4.25 5.82 27.77
CA VAL A 64 3.01 5.21 28.26
C VAL A 64 2.65 3.92 27.53
N GLY A 65 3.38 3.57 26.47
CA GLY A 65 3.19 2.32 25.75
C GLY A 65 4.03 2.19 24.49
N PHE A 66 3.77 1.13 23.73
CA PHE A 66 4.41 0.85 22.45
C PHE A 66 3.32 0.58 21.40
N GLY A 67 3.47 1.16 20.22
CA GLY A 67 2.63 0.90 19.05
C GLY A 67 3.41 0.10 18.02
N LEU A 68 2.76 -0.90 17.44
CA LEU A 68 3.25 -1.68 16.29
C LEU A 68 2.07 -1.86 15.33
N GLU A 69 2.30 -1.57 14.06
CA GLU A 69 1.35 -1.88 12.99
C GLU A 69 1.76 -3.24 12.42
N PRO A 70 0.89 -4.26 12.58
CA PRO A 70 1.22 -5.61 12.17
C PRO A 70 1.39 -5.70 10.66
N ASN A 71 2.11 -6.73 10.24
CA ASN A 71 2.31 -7.06 8.84
C ASN A 71 0.97 -7.10 8.10
N ASN A 72 1.02 -6.63 6.86
CA ASN A 72 -0.15 -6.60 6.01
C ASN A 72 0.21 -7.17 4.64
N ASN A 73 -0.65 -8.03 4.14
CA ASN A 73 -0.58 -8.52 2.78
C ASN A 73 -1.80 -8.01 2.00
N SER A 74 -1.60 -7.71 0.72
CA SER A 74 -2.68 -7.20 -0.14
C SER A 74 -2.51 -7.76 -1.54
N THR A 75 -3.58 -8.34 -2.07
CA THR A 75 -3.62 -8.87 -3.43
C THR A 75 -4.68 -8.11 -4.23
N GLU A 76 -4.28 -7.55 -5.36
CA GLU A 76 -5.15 -6.82 -6.28
C GLU A 76 -5.21 -7.59 -7.61
N TYR A 77 -6.43 -7.78 -8.10
CA TYR A 77 -6.71 -8.33 -9.43
C TYR A 77 -7.42 -7.25 -10.24
N GLY A 78 -7.03 -7.08 -11.50
CA GLY A 78 -7.66 -6.09 -12.36
C GLY A 78 -7.47 -6.37 -13.83
N ILE A 79 -8.19 -5.61 -14.65
CA ILE A 79 -8.13 -5.67 -16.10
C ILE A 79 -7.92 -4.25 -16.61
N LYS A 80 -6.94 -4.05 -17.50
CA LYS A 80 -6.79 -2.81 -18.25
C LYS A 80 -7.32 -3.01 -19.66
N LEU A 81 -8.13 -2.05 -20.10
CA LEU A 81 -8.61 -1.94 -21.47
C LEU A 81 -8.07 -0.64 -22.04
N GLY A 82 -7.67 -0.64 -23.30
CA GLY A 82 -7.35 0.60 -23.97
C GLY A 82 -7.22 0.48 -25.47
N ALA A 83 -7.11 1.64 -26.11
CA ALA A 83 -6.90 1.78 -27.53
C ALA A 83 -5.71 2.73 -27.76
N THR A 84 -4.96 2.50 -28.83
CA THR A 84 -3.83 3.33 -29.25
C THR A 84 -4.00 3.64 -30.73
N PHE A 85 -3.84 4.91 -31.11
CA PHE A 85 -4.06 5.47 -32.45
C PHE A 85 -2.75 5.97 -33.05
#